data_AF-A0A4P6HTZ1-F1
#
_entry.id   AF-A0A4P6HTZ1-F1
#
_cell.length_a   1.000
_cell.length_b   1.000
_cell.length_c   1.000
_cell.angle_alpha   90.00
_cell.angle_beta   90.00
_cell.angle_gamma   90.00
#
_symmetry.space_group_name_H-M   'P 1'
#
loop_
_entity.id
_entity.type
_entity.pdbx_description
1 polymer ?
#
loop_
_entity_poly.entity_id
_entity_poly.type
_entity_poly.pdbx_seq_one_letter_code
_entity_poly.pdbx_strand_id
1 'polypeptide(L)'
;MLFGDHLRLCHVRAYRYGPAPGCPRRSGRRAGLGGARPVSARLPMAGVFAQALGHAGFCRRNSRAVRGHDASPRSPGPDLRSPPRPGNTLSPARRARRAPPAAPAGCYATRRAGCARKPKRGPTMAFFTPQSFAALLDELPIGRGDVVFVQSSLAALGPWRGVAPNDLPEAVIEALERRIGPDGVLVMPAFGYDFPRTGQCDLRQEPSVVGVLTERLRRMPGTLRSVHPMFSFVGRGAGAEALLHPDRAERHPFGPDSVLARLHEANALTLLLGAQFRTCTAFVYSERVHGAPYRFDKAFAGAVTGLDGTVHQGDFYHYCLPRSISLQPDYSRAAAQLLADGTARRIKAGLGAVTFFRCAPVHAFLGRELAADPWYLLSAPPEMLVTYANGVETLVEPGELSSRWR
;
A
#
# COMPACT_ATOMS: atom_id res chain seq x y z
N MET A 1 -39.51 1.70 0.03
CA MET A 1 -39.26 3.07 -0.48
C MET A 1 -38.48 3.78 0.61
N LEU A 2 -37.23 4.20 0.47
CA LEU A 2 -36.34 4.39 -0.67
C LEU A 2 -34.93 3.90 -0.26
N PHE A 3 -34.28 3.20 -1.18
CA PHE A 3 -32.85 2.98 -1.22
C PHE A 3 -32.14 4.33 -1.41
N GLY A 4 -30.95 4.50 -0.81
CA GLY A 4 -30.11 5.67 -0.99
C GLY A 4 -28.64 5.31 -0.73
N ASP A 5 -27.91 5.15 -1.82
CA ASP A 5 -26.54 4.67 -1.95
C ASP A 5 -25.50 5.49 -1.17
N HIS A 6 -24.71 4.82 -0.33
CA HIS A 6 -23.41 5.31 0.14
C HIS A 6 -22.36 4.19 0.16
N LEU A 7 -22.11 3.58 -1.01
CA LEU A 7 -20.84 2.92 -1.30
C LEU A 7 -19.84 4.00 -1.75
N ARG A 8 -19.09 4.57 -0.81
CA ARG A 8 -17.90 5.37 -1.15
C ARG A 8 -16.80 4.42 -1.61
N LEU A 9 -16.72 4.25 -2.93
CA LEU A 9 -15.58 3.74 -3.66
C LEU A 9 -14.28 4.40 -3.14
N CYS A 10 -13.36 3.58 -2.64
CA CYS A 10 -11.97 3.98 -2.41
C CYS A 10 -11.29 4.23 -3.78
N HIS A 11 -11.56 5.39 -4.38
CA HIS A 11 -10.66 5.98 -5.35
C HIS A 11 -9.36 6.32 -4.61
N VAL A 12 -8.27 5.65 -4.97
CA VAL A 12 -6.93 6.18 -4.78
C VAL A 12 -6.93 7.52 -5.54
N ARG A 13 -7.05 8.63 -4.79
CA ARG A 13 -6.95 9.97 -5.37
C ARG A 13 -5.59 10.07 -6.05
N ALA A 14 -5.59 10.36 -7.35
CA ALA A 14 -4.40 10.81 -8.04
C ALA A 14 -3.88 12.07 -7.33
N TYR A 15 -2.77 11.96 -6.63
CA TYR A 15 -2.12 13.09 -5.96
C TYR A 15 -1.47 13.98 -7.03
N ARG A 16 -1.79 15.28 -7.00
CA ARG A 16 -1.13 16.31 -7.81
C ARG A 16 0.27 16.56 -7.24
N TYR A 17 1.30 15.88 -7.77
CA TYR A 17 2.68 16.26 -7.53
C TYR A 17 3.01 17.50 -8.36
N GLY A 18 3.31 18.62 -7.70
CA GLY A 18 3.87 19.82 -8.35
C GLY A 18 5.27 19.55 -8.92
N PRO A 19 5.80 20.47 -9.76
CA PRO A 19 7.14 20.34 -10.30
C PRO A 19 8.19 20.36 -9.17
N ALA A 20 9.24 19.55 -9.33
CA ALA A 20 10.36 19.51 -8.39
C ALA A 20 11.04 20.90 -8.30
N PRO A 21 11.47 21.35 -7.11
CA PRO A 21 12.24 22.59 -6.97
C PRO A 21 13.60 22.43 -7.65
N GLY A 22 13.97 23.43 -8.45
CA GLY A 22 15.20 23.45 -9.23
C GLY A 22 16.47 23.40 -8.37
N CYS A 23 17.43 22.60 -8.82
CA CYS A 23 18.77 22.51 -8.23
C CYS A 23 19.51 23.86 -8.41
N PRO A 24 20.16 24.43 -7.38
CA PRO A 24 20.93 25.65 -7.54
C PRO A 24 22.22 25.36 -8.33
N ARG A 25 22.35 26.01 -9.50
CA ARG A 25 23.57 26.01 -10.32
C ARG A 25 24.75 26.57 -9.52
N ARG A 26 25.77 25.75 -9.25
CA ARG A 26 27.09 26.25 -8.87
C ARG A 26 27.83 26.74 -10.11
N SER A 27 28.11 28.03 -10.15
CA SER A 27 29.10 28.65 -11.02
C SER A 27 30.51 28.24 -10.56
N GLY A 28 31.27 27.62 -11.45
CA GLY A 28 32.67 27.25 -11.22
C GLY A 28 33.40 27.18 -12.55
N ARG A 29 34.43 28.02 -12.67
CA ARG A 29 35.15 28.39 -13.90
C ARG A 29 35.83 27.20 -14.60
N ARG A 30 35.85 27.27 -15.94
CA ARG A 30 36.71 26.47 -16.83
C ARG A 30 38.19 26.78 -16.59
N ALA A 31 39.02 25.74 -16.58
CA ALA A 31 40.43 25.82 -16.96
C ALA A 31 40.87 24.48 -17.59
N GLY A 32 41.29 24.55 -18.86
CA GLY A 32 42.48 23.91 -19.44
C GLY A 32 42.63 22.38 -19.44
N LEU A 33 42.63 21.84 -20.66
CA LEU A 33 43.07 20.50 -21.09
C LEU A 33 44.55 20.18 -20.78
N GLY A 34 44.84 18.89 -20.58
CA GLY A 34 46.19 18.31 -20.69
C GLY A 34 46.17 16.82 -20.33
N GLY A 35 46.25 15.94 -21.35
CA GLY A 35 46.10 14.49 -21.20
C GLY A 35 47.37 13.74 -20.82
N ALA A 36 47.21 12.48 -20.38
CA ALA A 36 48.11 11.36 -20.63
C ALA A 36 47.47 10.05 -20.13
N ARG A 37 47.83 8.95 -20.78
CA ARG A 37 47.32 7.57 -20.70
C ARG A 37 48.02 6.75 -19.57
N PRO A 38 47.65 5.46 -19.35
CA PRO A 38 47.52 4.85 -18.02
C PRO A 38 48.73 4.05 -17.55
N VAL A 39 48.79 3.78 -16.24
CA VAL A 39 49.63 2.72 -15.66
C VAL A 39 48.86 1.97 -14.56
N SER A 40 48.91 0.64 -14.69
CA SER A 40 48.44 -0.38 -13.75
C SER A 40 49.26 -0.42 -12.44
N ALA A 41 48.63 -0.77 -11.32
CA ALA A 41 49.01 -1.94 -10.48
C ALA A 41 48.44 -1.89 -9.05
N ARG A 42 47.80 -3.02 -8.68
CA ARG A 42 47.91 -3.80 -7.43
C ARG A 42 47.96 -3.10 -6.04
N LEU A 43 46.95 -3.47 -5.25
CA LEU A 43 46.90 -3.71 -3.78
C LEU A 43 48.22 -4.25 -3.15
N PRO A 44 48.51 -4.08 -1.83
CA PRO A 44 47.72 -4.72 -0.76
C PRO A 44 47.67 -4.11 0.68
N MET A 45 46.65 -4.56 1.43
CA MET A 45 46.53 -4.99 2.86
C MET A 45 47.12 -4.23 4.07
N ALA A 46 46.38 -4.41 5.18
CA ALA A 46 46.65 -4.16 6.62
C ALA A 46 46.45 -2.70 7.11
N GLY A 47 45.87 -2.38 8.26
CA GLY A 47 45.36 -3.13 9.43
C GLY A 47 45.41 -2.21 10.66
N VAL A 48 44.55 -2.47 11.68
CA VAL A 48 44.85 -2.29 13.14
C VAL A 48 44.58 -0.92 13.84
N PHE A 49 43.55 -0.96 14.72
CA PHE A 49 43.44 -0.51 16.14
C PHE A 49 42.94 0.86 16.65
N ALA A 50 42.17 0.71 17.77
CA ALA A 50 41.97 1.52 18.99
C ALA A 50 41.12 2.82 18.92
N GLN A 51 39.98 2.93 19.62
CA GLN A 51 39.67 3.04 21.07
C GLN A 51 39.92 4.42 21.72
N ALA A 52 38.97 4.79 22.60
CA ALA A 52 38.96 5.79 23.69
C ALA A 52 38.09 7.05 23.41
N LEU A 53 36.88 7.17 24.00
CA LEU A 53 36.50 7.55 25.38
C LEU A 53 36.31 9.06 25.57
N GLY A 54 35.16 9.45 26.14
CA GLY A 54 35.15 10.46 27.20
C GLY A 54 34.03 11.52 27.21
N HIS A 55 33.10 11.34 28.16
CA HIS A 55 32.42 12.36 28.98
C HIS A 55 31.42 13.33 28.33
N ALA A 56 30.40 13.89 28.98
CA ALA A 56 29.58 13.66 30.18
C ALA A 56 28.69 14.92 30.24
N GLY A 57 27.41 14.84 30.64
CA GLY A 57 26.59 16.06 30.68
C GLY A 57 25.13 15.87 31.07
N PHE A 58 24.90 15.59 32.34
CA PHE A 58 23.63 15.49 33.04
C PHE A 58 23.00 16.87 33.25
N CYS A 59 21.68 17.06 33.01
CA CYS A 59 20.80 17.76 33.97
C CYS A 59 19.31 17.66 33.64
N ARG A 60 18.53 17.50 34.70
CA ARG A 60 17.08 17.31 34.77
C ARG A 60 16.36 18.61 35.14
N ARG A 61 15.05 18.63 34.79
CA ARG A 61 13.89 19.18 35.51
C ARG A 61 13.44 20.65 35.30
N ASN A 62 12.20 20.72 34.79
CA ASN A 62 11.01 21.41 35.31
C ASN A 62 11.07 22.92 35.63
N SER A 63 10.16 23.65 34.98
CA SER A 63 9.18 24.50 35.68
C SER A 63 8.02 24.95 34.78
N ARG A 64 6.89 25.18 35.44
CA ARG A 64 5.53 25.41 34.93
C ARG A 64 5.30 26.85 34.44
N ALA A 65 4.39 26.95 33.48
CA ALA A 65 3.28 27.91 33.32
C ALA A 65 3.47 29.40 33.68
N VAL A 66 3.24 30.27 32.69
CA VAL A 66 2.55 31.56 32.86
C VAL A 66 1.69 31.82 31.60
N ARG A 67 0.41 32.18 31.82
CA ARG A 67 -0.51 32.74 30.82
C ARG A 67 -0.28 34.25 30.72
N GLY A 68 -0.40 34.81 29.52
CA GLY A 68 -0.53 36.26 29.31
C GLY A 68 -1.11 36.54 27.94
N HIS A 69 -2.31 37.14 27.95
CA HIS A 69 -2.97 37.73 26.78
C HIS A 69 -2.11 38.83 26.15
N ASP A 70 -2.14 38.96 24.82
CA ASP A 70 -2.43 40.26 24.22
C ASP A 70 -2.82 40.15 22.74
N ALA A 71 -3.70 41.06 22.33
CA ALA A 71 -4.46 41.05 21.10
C ALA A 71 -4.05 42.21 20.15
N SER A 72 -4.10 41.91 18.84
CA SER A 72 -4.26 42.81 17.68
C SER A 72 -3.09 43.76 17.30
N PRO A 73 -3.05 44.35 16.07
CA PRO A 73 -4.12 44.45 15.06
C PRO A 73 -3.75 44.03 13.62
N ARG A 74 -4.80 43.77 12.83
CA ARG A 74 -4.79 43.65 11.36
C ARG A 74 -4.99 45.02 10.71
N SER A 75 -4.38 45.23 9.54
CA SER A 75 -4.67 46.33 8.61
C SER A 75 -4.97 45.80 7.19
N PRO A 76 -5.71 46.55 6.33
CA PRO A 76 -6.54 45.98 5.25
C PRO A 76 -6.15 46.39 3.80
N GLY A 77 -6.69 45.64 2.84
CA GLY A 77 -6.99 46.06 1.44
C GLY A 77 -6.14 45.40 0.33
N PRO A 78 -6.57 45.41 -0.97
CA PRO A 78 -7.82 45.93 -1.53
C PRO A 78 -8.62 44.93 -2.42
N ASP A 79 -9.79 45.44 -2.77
CA ASP A 79 -10.93 44.90 -3.51
C ASP A 79 -10.73 45.01 -5.04
N LEU A 80 -11.10 43.97 -5.83
CA LEU A 80 -11.30 44.07 -7.28
C LEU A 80 -12.50 43.22 -7.71
N ARG A 81 -13.57 43.92 -8.09
CA ARG A 81 -14.82 43.43 -8.73
C ARG A 81 -14.53 43.05 -10.19
N SER A 82 -15.06 41.97 -10.77
CA SER A 82 -16.40 41.82 -11.41
C SER A 82 -16.34 40.57 -12.34
N PRO A 83 -17.41 40.05 -12.98
CA PRO A 83 -18.85 39.95 -12.62
C PRO A 83 -19.41 38.51 -12.73
N PRO A 84 -20.64 38.20 -12.25
CA PRO A 84 -21.36 36.98 -12.61
C PRO A 84 -22.48 37.23 -13.65
N ARG A 85 -22.80 36.21 -14.46
CA ARG A 85 -24.02 36.07 -15.27
C ARG A 85 -24.51 34.61 -15.19
N PRO A 86 -25.77 34.30 -15.53
CA PRO A 86 -27.02 34.78 -14.96
C PRO A 86 -27.82 33.63 -14.31
N GLY A 87 -28.78 33.98 -13.45
CA GLY A 87 -29.61 33.03 -12.71
C GLY A 87 -30.74 32.42 -13.54
N ASN A 88 -31.07 31.17 -13.20
CA ASN A 88 -32.35 30.54 -13.53
C ASN A 88 -33.23 30.55 -12.29
N THR A 89 -34.33 31.29 -12.38
CA THR A 89 -35.48 31.31 -11.49
C THR A 89 -36.36 30.09 -11.72
N LEU A 90 -36.65 29.32 -10.67
CA LEU A 90 -37.84 28.46 -10.62
C LEU A 90 -38.48 28.53 -9.23
N SER A 91 -39.70 29.06 -9.20
CA SER A 91 -40.59 29.20 -8.05
C SER A 91 -41.12 27.85 -7.53
N PRO A 92 -41.45 27.72 -6.23
CA PRO A 92 -42.03 26.50 -5.69
C PRO A 92 -43.56 26.46 -5.86
N ALA A 93 -44.07 25.54 -6.68
CA ALA A 93 -45.49 25.26 -6.78
C ALA A 93 -45.91 24.18 -5.76
N ARG A 94 -46.77 24.59 -4.81
CA ARG A 94 -47.52 23.73 -3.89
C ARG A 94 -48.37 22.72 -4.68
N ARG A 95 -48.29 21.42 -4.36
CA ARG A 95 -49.30 20.42 -4.75
C ARG A 95 -49.99 19.85 -3.51
N ALA A 96 -51.30 20.03 -3.50
CA ALA A 96 -52.24 19.60 -2.49
C ALA A 96 -52.36 18.07 -2.41
N ARG A 97 -52.55 17.57 -1.19
CA ARG A 97 -52.80 16.16 -0.86
C ARG A 97 -54.23 15.78 -1.27
N ARG A 98 -54.39 14.67 -2.00
CA ARG A 98 -55.69 13.99 -2.17
C ARG A 98 -55.70 12.72 -1.33
N ALA A 99 -56.72 12.58 -0.49
CA ALA A 99 -57.04 11.37 0.28
C ALA A 99 -57.78 10.35 -0.61
N PRO A 100 -57.57 9.04 -0.43
CA PRO A 100 -58.38 8.01 -1.09
C PRO A 100 -59.70 7.72 -0.34
N PRO A 101 -60.76 7.29 -1.05
CA PRO A 101 -62.09 7.08 -0.45
C PRO A 101 -62.22 5.73 0.28
N ALA A 102 -63.18 5.70 1.21
CA ALA A 102 -63.51 4.60 2.11
C ALA A 102 -64.16 3.40 1.40
N ALA A 103 -63.88 2.19 1.91
CA ALA A 103 -64.52 0.94 1.51
C ALA A 103 -65.75 0.62 2.40
N PRO A 104 -66.81 -0.02 1.88
CA PRO A 104 -67.94 -0.46 2.67
C PRO A 104 -67.71 -1.84 3.32
N ALA A 105 -68.41 -2.07 4.43
CA ALA A 105 -68.30 -3.22 5.31
C ALA A 105 -69.26 -4.36 4.93
N GLY A 106 -68.83 -5.60 5.22
CA GLY A 106 -69.71 -6.74 5.53
C GLY A 106 -69.63 -7.93 4.56
N CYS A 107 -69.03 -9.06 4.96
CA CYS A 107 -69.77 -10.23 5.45
C CYS A 107 -68.84 -11.44 5.72
N TYR A 108 -69.31 -12.29 6.62
CA TYR A 108 -68.57 -13.26 7.42
C TYR A 108 -68.26 -14.61 6.74
N ALA A 109 -67.29 -15.30 7.34
CA ALA A 109 -67.23 -16.76 7.55
C ALA A 109 -66.58 -17.65 6.46
N THR A 110 -65.36 -18.11 6.76
CA THR A 110 -65.04 -19.47 7.24
C THR A 110 -63.68 -19.94 6.69
N ARG A 111 -62.83 -20.41 7.62
CA ARG A 111 -62.11 -21.70 7.61
C ARG A 111 -60.73 -21.60 8.25
N ARG A 112 -60.58 -22.42 9.29
CA ARG A 112 -59.35 -22.81 9.95
C ARG A 112 -58.34 -23.34 8.94
N ALA A 113 -57.11 -22.84 9.00
CA ALA A 113 -55.90 -23.63 8.87
C ALA A 113 -54.75 -22.81 9.47
N GLY A 114 -54.25 -23.25 10.63
CA GLY A 114 -53.05 -22.70 11.23
C GLY A 114 -51.84 -22.98 10.35
N CYS A 115 -51.55 -22.08 9.41
CA CYS A 115 -50.25 -21.99 8.80
C CYS A 115 -49.43 -21.03 9.66
N ALA A 116 -48.74 -21.57 10.67
CA ALA A 116 -47.71 -20.83 11.38
C ALA A 116 -46.71 -20.31 10.34
N ARG A 117 -46.78 -19.01 10.02
CA ARG A 117 -45.77 -18.34 9.19
C ARG A 117 -44.46 -18.51 9.94
N LYS A 118 -43.60 -19.42 9.45
CA LYS A 118 -42.19 -19.46 9.86
C LYS A 118 -41.68 -18.03 9.77
N PRO A 119 -41.08 -17.45 10.82
CA PRO A 119 -40.54 -16.11 10.72
C PRO A 119 -39.57 -16.12 9.54
N LYS A 120 -39.78 -15.23 8.57
CA LYS A 120 -38.80 -14.97 7.53
C LYS A 120 -37.56 -14.48 8.27
N ARG A 121 -36.60 -15.38 8.52
CA ARG A 121 -35.25 -14.99 8.92
C ARG A 121 -34.76 -14.11 7.77
N GLY A 122 -34.74 -12.79 7.99
CA GLY A 122 -34.00 -11.88 7.12
C GLY A 122 -32.56 -12.38 7.01
N PRO A 123 -31.81 -12.00 5.97
CA PRO A 123 -30.45 -12.48 5.79
C PRO A 123 -29.66 -12.22 7.08
N THR A 124 -29.31 -13.30 7.80
CA THR A 124 -28.48 -13.21 8.98
C THR A 124 -27.15 -12.63 8.50
N MET A 125 -26.83 -11.39 8.87
CA MET A 125 -25.51 -10.85 8.56
C MET A 125 -24.48 -11.79 9.18
N ALA A 126 -23.66 -12.42 8.35
CA ALA A 126 -22.58 -13.27 8.81
C ALA A 126 -21.54 -12.38 9.47
N PHE A 127 -21.51 -12.39 10.80
CA PHE A 127 -20.48 -11.69 11.57
C PHE A 127 -19.20 -12.53 11.55
N PHE A 128 -18.07 -11.85 11.43
CA PHE A 128 -16.78 -12.48 11.61
C PHE A 128 -16.43 -12.44 13.10
N THR A 129 -15.87 -13.51 13.65
CA THR A 129 -15.48 -13.64 15.07
C THR A 129 -14.05 -14.15 15.19
N PRO A 130 -13.37 -13.94 16.33
CA PRO A 130 -12.08 -14.55 16.60
C PRO A 130 -12.06 -16.07 16.38
N GLN A 131 -13.15 -16.77 16.74
CA GLN A 131 -13.29 -18.21 16.54
C GLN A 131 -13.39 -18.58 15.06
N SER A 132 -14.17 -17.83 14.27
CA SER A 132 -14.24 -18.06 12.81
C SER A 132 -12.92 -17.74 12.12
N PHE A 133 -12.15 -16.77 12.64
CA PHE A 133 -10.83 -16.48 12.14
C PHE A 133 -9.85 -17.61 12.45
N ALA A 134 -9.87 -18.15 13.67
CA ALA A 134 -9.06 -19.31 14.04
C ALA A 134 -9.36 -20.52 13.15
N ALA A 135 -10.64 -20.85 12.94
CA ALA A 135 -11.05 -21.91 12.02
C ALA A 135 -10.57 -21.66 10.58
N LEU A 136 -10.63 -20.41 10.11
CA LEU A 136 -10.08 -20.05 8.81
C LEU A 136 -8.56 -20.25 8.75
N LEU A 137 -7.82 -19.93 9.82
CA LEU A 137 -6.37 -20.19 9.88
C LEU A 137 -6.04 -21.68 9.81
N ASP A 138 -6.91 -22.56 10.30
CA ASP A 138 -6.72 -24.02 10.21
C ASP A 138 -6.85 -24.54 8.77
N GLU A 139 -7.61 -23.85 7.92
CA GLU A 139 -7.75 -24.16 6.48
C GLU A 139 -6.59 -23.61 5.63
N LEU A 140 -5.80 -22.66 6.15
CA LEU A 140 -4.66 -22.11 5.44
C LEU A 140 -3.47 -23.08 5.47
N PRO A 141 -2.67 -23.18 4.40
CA PRO A 141 -1.43 -23.95 4.36
C PRO A 141 -0.29 -23.20 5.06
N ILE A 142 -0.56 -22.76 6.30
CA ILE A 142 0.38 -22.11 7.20
C ILE A 142 0.81 -23.15 8.23
N GLY A 143 2.10 -23.47 8.24
CA GLY A 143 2.77 -24.28 9.25
C GLY A 143 3.58 -23.44 10.23
N ARG A 144 4.16 -24.12 11.22
CA ARG A 144 5.17 -23.51 12.10
C ARG A 144 6.42 -23.17 11.30
N GLY A 145 7.04 -22.02 11.58
CA GLY A 145 8.25 -21.56 10.88
C GLY A 145 8.00 -20.87 9.54
N ASP A 146 6.74 -20.76 9.08
CA ASP A 146 6.44 -20.12 7.81
C ASP A 146 6.72 -18.61 7.83
N VAL A 147 7.19 -18.11 6.69
CA VAL A 147 7.20 -16.68 6.36
C VAL A 147 5.85 -16.31 5.73
N VAL A 148 5.08 -15.47 6.41
CA VAL A 148 3.75 -15.04 5.96
C VAL A 148 3.77 -13.54 5.65
N PHE A 149 3.51 -13.22 4.38
CA PHE A 149 3.39 -11.85 3.90
C PHE A 149 1.91 -11.44 3.80
N VAL A 150 1.47 -10.51 4.64
CA VAL A 150 0.05 -10.13 4.73
C VAL A 150 -0.22 -8.77 4.11
N GLN A 151 -1.23 -8.72 3.24
CA GLN A 151 -1.87 -7.49 2.79
C GLN A 151 -3.36 -7.56 3.15
N SER A 152 -3.91 -6.51 3.76
CA SER A 152 -5.23 -6.63 4.40
C SER A 152 -6.19 -5.49 4.08
N SER A 153 -7.47 -5.83 4.11
CA SER A 153 -8.60 -4.91 4.22
C SER A 153 -9.61 -5.53 5.18
N LEU A 154 -9.42 -5.33 6.49
CA LEU A 154 -10.27 -5.95 7.53
C LEU A 154 -11.74 -5.55 7.37
N ALA A 155 -12.01 -4.32 6.89
CA ALA A 155 -13.36 -3.84 6.64
C ALA A 155 -14.08 -4.65 5.54
N ALA A 156 -13.34 -5.18 4.55
CA ALA A 156 -13.91 -5.98 3.46
C ALA A 156 -14.41 -7.36 3.94
N LEU A 157 -13.94 -7.84 5.10
CA LEU A 157 -14.45 -9.07 5.72
C LEU A 157 -15.80 -8.86 6.42
N GLY A 158 -16.24 -7.61 6.58
CA GLY A 158 -17.49 -7.26 7.24
C GLY A 158 -17.35 -7.02 8.74
N PRO A 159 -18.47 -6.92 9.47
CA PRO A 159 -18.45 -6.57 10.89
C PRO A 159 -17.91 -7.71 11.76
N TRP A 160 -17.02 -7.36 12.68
CA TRP A 160 -16.48 -8.29 13.68
C TRP A 160 -17.28 -8.25 14.97
N ARG A 161 -17.49 -9.41 15.60
CA ARG A 161 -18.13 -9.57 16.92
C ARG A 161 -17.19 -10.29 17.88
N GLY A 162 -17.31 -9.97 19.18
CA GLY A 162 -16.49 -10.58 20.24
C GLY A 162 -15.10 -9.98 20.38
N VAL A 163 -14.80 -8.89 19.66
CA VAL A 163 -13.57 -8.10 19.79
C VAL A 163 -13.92 -6.63 19.57
N ALA A 164 -13.37 -5.73 20.39
CA ALA A 164 -13.59 -4.31 20.19
C ALA A 164 -12.87 -3.84 18.91
N PRO A 165 -13.43 -2.87 18.14
CA PRO A 165 -12.81 -2.42 16.90
C PRO A 165 -11.35 -1.97 17.02
N ASN A 166 -10.97 -1.39 18.17
CA ASN A 166 -9.60 -0.92 18.42
C ASN A 166 -8.61 -2.06 18.70
N ASP A 167 -9.10 -3.18 19.23
CA ASP A 167 -8.30 -4.35 19.61
C ASP A 167 -8.23 -5.38 18.47
N LEU A 168 -9.14 -5.27 17.50
CA LEU A 168 -9.23 -6.18 16.36
C LEU A 168 -7.90 -6.37 15.61
N PRO A 169 -7.15 -5.31 15.22
CA PRO A 169 -5.88 -5.50 14.54
C PRO A 169 -4.88 -6.34 15.33
N GLU A 170 -4.79 -6.13 16.64
CA GLU A 170 -3.88 -6.85 17.53
C GLU A 170 -4.29 -8.32 17.66
N ALA A 171 -5.58 -8.58 17.88
CA ALA A 171 -6.12 -9.95 17.94
C ALA A 171 -5.85 -10.74 16.64
N VAL A 172 -5.93 -10.10 15.48
CA VAL A 172 -5.59 -10.72 14.18
C VAL A 172 -4.10 -11.04 14.08
N ILE A 173 -3.23 -10.10 14.49
CA ILE A 173 -1.77 -10.29 14.49
C ILE A 173 -1.39 -11.45 15.41
N GLU A 174 -1.86 -11.45 16.65
CA GLU A 174 -1.56 -12.50 17.62
C GLU A 174 -2.04 -13.88 17.17
N ALA A 175 -3.20 -13.95 16.50
CA ALA A 175 -3.69 -15.21 15.94
C ALA A 175 -2.80 -15.74 14.81
N LEU A 176 -2.29 -14.86 13.94
CA LEU A 176 -1.33 -15.22 12.90
C LEU A 176 0.01 -15.65 13.51
N GLU A 177 0.55 -14.87 14.46
CA GLU A 177 1.81 -15.19 15.17
C GLU A 177 1.72 -16.53 15.90
N ARG A 178 0.61 -16.81 16.57
CA ARG A 178 0.37 -18.10 17.24
C ARG A 178 0.35 -19.27 16.25
N ARG A 179 -0.18 -19.05 15.04
CA ARG A 179 -0.25 -20.09 14.00
C ARG A 179 1.11 -20.39 13.39
N ILE A 180 1.91 -19.37 13.08
CA ILE A 180 3.27 -19.53 12.53
C ILE A 180 4.29 -19.95 13.59
N GLY A 181 4.00 -19.73 14.87
CA GLY A 181 4.90 -20.07 15.97
C GLY A 181 6.13 -19.16 16.09
N PRO A 182 7.00 -19.41 17.09
CA PRO A 182 8.12 -18.53 17.40
C PRO A 182 9.19 -18.46 16.31
N ASP A 183 9.32 -19.53 15.51
CA ASP A 183 10.29 -19.61 14.41
C ASP A 183 9.76 -19.00 13.10
N GLY A 184 8.45 -18.68 13.05
CA GLY A 184 7.82 -18.07 11.88
C GLY A 184 8.10 -16.57 11.78
N VAL A 185 7.79 -16.00 10.62
CA VAL A 185 7.95 -14.55 10.39
C VAL A 185 6.67 -13.96 9.79
N LEU A 186 6.15 -12.92 10.42
CA LEU A 186 5.02 -12.15 9.91
C LEU A 186 5.54 -10.84 9.29
N VAL A 187 5.20 -10.57 8.03
CA VAL A 187 5.63 -9.37 7.30
C VAL A 187 4.42 -8.65 6.70
N MET A 188 4.39 -7.31 6.77
CA MET A 188 3.35 -6.47 6.18
C MET A 188 3.93 -5.22 5.51
N PRO A 189 3.30 -4.68 4.45
CA PRO A 189 3.75 -3.42 3.84
C PRO A 189 3.41 -2.24 4.75
N ALA A 190 4.38 -1.36 4.99
CA ALA A 190 4.26 -0.13 5.79
C ALA A 190 4.61 1.11 4.95
N PHE A 191 3.83 1.35 3.90
CA PHE A 191 4.12 2.39 2.92
C PHE A 191 3.75 3.79 3.43
N GLY A 192 4.48 4.79 2.94
CA GLY A 192 4.27 6.22 3.17
C GLY A 192 4.52 6.98 1.87
N TYR A 193 3.78 8.06 1.60
CA TYR A 193 3.80 8.72 0.28
C TYR A 193 4.22 10.19 0.32
N ASP A 194 4.69 10.66 1.47
CA ASP A 194 5.12 12.05 1.65
C ASP A 194 6.55 12.32 1.16
N PHE A 195 7.42 11.32 1.15
CA PHE A 195 8.83 11.46 0.78
C PHE A 195 9.09 12.13 -0.58
N PRO A 196 8.38 11.79 -1.69
CA PRO A 196 8.53 12.50 -2.97
C PRO A 196 8.36 14.01 -2.89
N ARG A 197 7.59 14.50 -1.92
CA ARG A 197 7.31 15.92 -1.70
C ARG A 197 8.29 16.55 -0.70
N THR A 198 8.67 15.83 0.35
CA THR A 198 9.47 16.36 1.45
C THR A 198 10.97 16.15 1.26
N GLY A 199 11.38 15.12 0.52
CA GLY A 199 12.76 14.63 0.46
C GLY A 199 13.30 14.13 1.79
N GLN A 200 12.44 13.96 2.81
CA GLN A 200 12.80 13.61 4.18
C GLN A 200 11.77 12.65 4.75
N CYS A 201 12.22 11.58 5.39
CA CYS A 201 11.37 10.60 6.06
C CYS A 201 12.06 10.08 7.32
N ASP A 202 11.37 10.12 8.47
CA ASP A 202 11.82 9.48 9.70
C ASP A 202 10.95 8.25 9.98
N LEU A 203 11.49 7.05 9.76
CA LEU A 203 10.74 5.80 9.86
C LEU A 203 10.29 5.46 11.29
N ARG A 204 10.83 6.15 12.31
CA ARG A 204 10.37 6.04 13.70
C ARG A 204 9.00 6.68 13.87
N GLN A 205 8.72 7.73 13.10
CA GLN A 205 7.49 8.53 13.19
C GLN A 205 6.53 8.29 12.02
N GLU A 206 7.04 7.92 10.84
CA GLU A 206 6.26 7.73 9.62
C GLU A 206 5.19 6.63 9.81
N PRO A 207 3.89 6.97 9.77
CA PRO A 207 2.83 5.98 9.87
C PRO A 207 2.71 5.14 8.58
N SER A 208 2.15 3.95 8.68
CA SER A 208 1.68 3.22 7.50
C SER A 208 0.35 3.80 7.02
N VAL A 209 0.25 4.11 5.73
CA VAL A 209 -1.01 4.57 5.10
C VAL A 209 -1.77 3.45 4.38
N VAL A 210 -1.29 2.21 4.47
CA VAL A 210 -1.83 1.04 3.74
C VAL A 210 -2.60 0.05 4.61
N GLY A 211 -3.07 0.48 5.78
CA GLY A 211 -4.07 -0.25 6.57
C GLY A 211 -3.81 -0.26 8.08
N VAL A 212 -4.90 -0.37 8.84
CA VAL A 212 -4.87 -0.38 10.32
C VAL A 212 -4.13 -1.58 10.89
N LEU A 213 -4.12 -2.72 10.18
CA LEU A 213 -3.42 -3.93 10.61
C LEU A 213 -1.91 -3.71 10.61
N THR A 214 -1.36 -3.20 9.51
CA THR A 214 0.08 -2.86 9.46
C THR A 214 0.42 -1.77 10.46
N GLU A 215 -0.40 -0.71 10.59
CA GLU A 215 -0.08 0.36 11.53
C GLU A 215 -0.08 -0.13 12.98
N ARG A 216 -0.94 -1.10 13.34
CA ARG A 216 -0.85 -1.79 14.63
C ARG A 216 0.45 -2.56 14.75
N LEU A 217 0.78 -3.41 13.77
CA LEU A 217 2.00 -4.22 13.77
C LEU A 217 3.25 -3.35 13.95
N ARG A 218 3.36 -2.23 13.23
CA ARG A 218 4.46 -1.26 13.30
C ARG A 218 4.70 -0.74 14.72
N ARG A 219 3.64 -0.55 15.51
CA ARG A 219 3.71 0.01 16.87
C ARG A 219 3.95 -1.04 17.96
N MET A 220 3.86 -2.33 17.63
CA MET A 220 4.07 -3.39 18.60
C MET A 220 5.56 -3.48 19.00
N PRO A 221 5.89 -3.69 20.29
CA PRO A 221 7.28 -3.78 20.76
C PRO A 221 8.04 -4.95 20.14
N GLY A 222 9.23 -4.70 19.56
CA GLY A 222 10.03 -5.74 18.89
C GLY A 222 9.70 -5.91 17.40
N THR A 223 8.88 -5.04 16.81
CA THR A 223 8.67 -5.00 15.36
C THR A 223 9.84 -4.31 14.66
N LEU A 224 10.40 -4.98 13.66
CA LEU A 224 11.42 -4.42 12.77
C LEU A 224 10.77 -3.69 11.58
N ARG A 225 11.51 -2.80 10.95
CA ARG A 225 11.08 -2.08 9.74
C ARG A 225 12.23 -1.96 8.75
N SER A 226 11.99 -2.31 7.49
CA SER A 226 12.96 -2.11 6.42
C SER A 226 13.11 -0.63 6.07
N VAL A 227 14.27 -0.25 5.54
CA VAL A 227 14.61 1.16 5.34
C VAL A 227 14.38 1.57 3.88
N HIS A 228 13.14 1.93 3.56
CA HIS A 228 12.78 2.61 2.32
C HIS A 228 11.73 3.71 2.62
N PRO A 229 11.94 4.97 2.20
CA PRO A 229 11.08 6.07 2.63
C PRO A 229 9.66 6.04 2.06
N MET A 230 9.45 5.26 0.99
CA MET A 230 8.13 5.14 0.34
C MET A 230 7.46 3.76 0.49
N PHE A 231 8.26 2.71 0.60
CA PHE A 231 7.83 1.32 0.38
C PHE A 231 8.45 0.39 1.42
N SER A 232 8.60 0.87 2.66
CA SER A 232 9.09 0.04 3.76
C SER A 232 8.13 -1.07 4.13
N PHE A 233 8.64 -2.13 4.74
CA PHE A 233 7.90 -3.24 5.29
C PHE A 233 8.17 -3.33 6.79
N VAL A 234 7.21 -3.86 7.54
CA VAL A 234 7.37 -4.18 8.97
C VAL A 234 7.23 -5.67 9.18
N GLY A 235 7.89 -6.20 10.20
CA GLY A 235 7.78 -7.62 10.50
C GLY A 235 8.33 -8.02 11.87
N ARG A 236 7.92 -9.21 12.29
CA ARG A 236 8.21 -9.81 13.60
C ARG A 236 8.43 -11.31 13.43
N GLY A 237 9.25 -11.89 14.31
CA GLY A 237 9.62 -13.30 14.30
C GLY A 237 11.12 -13.51 14.15
N ALA A 238 11.60 -14.73 14.42
CA ALA A 238 13.03 -15.04 14.52
C ALA A 238 13.84 -14.69 13.25
N GLY A 239 13.24 -14.83 12.06
CA GLY A 239 13.87 -14.51 10.77
C GLY A 239 13.57 -13.12 10.21
N ALA A 240 12.91 -12.23 10.95
CA ALA A 240 12.47 -10.93 10.43
C ALA A 240 13.64 -10.02 10.01
N GLU A 241 14.77 -10.08 10.72
CA GLU A 241 15.95 -9.26 10.45
C GLU A 241 16.56 -9.57 9.07
N ALA A 242 16.70 -10.87 8.75
CA ALA A 242 17.22 -11.33 7.46
C ALA A 242 16.31 -10.98 6.26
N LEU A 243 15.01 -10.76 6.50
CA LEU A 243 14.08 -10.32 5.45
C LEU A 243 14.02 -8.80 5.32
N LEU A 244 14.17 -8.06 6.42
CA LEU A 244 13.91 -6.61 6.43
C LEU A 244 15.18 -5.75 6.36
N HIS A 245 16.34 -6.26 6.77
CA HIS A 245 17.60 -5.51 6.82
C HIS A 245 17.42 -4.09 7.39
N PRO A 246 17.00 -3.96 8.66
CA PRO A 246 16.62 -2.67 9.24
C PRO A 246 17.79 -1.67 9.38
N ASP A 247 19.02 -2.13 9.18
CA ASP A 247 20.28 -1.38 9.21
C ASP A 247 20.74 -0.89 7.82
N ARG A 248 20.11 -1.38 6.75
CA ARG A 248 20.48 -1.04 5.36
C ARG A 248 19.30 -0.42 4.62
N ALA A 249 19.55 0.75 4.06
CA ALA A 249 18.58 1.41 3.19
C ALA A 249 18.46 0.72 1.82
N GLU A 250 17.24 0.32 1.47
CA GLU A 250 16.85 -0.16 0.15
C GLU A 250 16.72 1.02 -0.81
N ARG A 251 17.27 0.89 -2.01
CA ARG A 251 17.19 1.93 -3.06
C ARG A 251 16.07 1.63 -4.05
N HIS A 252 15.92 0.36 -4.43
CA HIS A 252 14.91 -0.11 -5.36
C HIS A 252 13.94 -1.06 -4.64
N PRO A 253 12.72 -0.64 -4.31
CA PRO A 253 11.79 -1.41 -3.47
C PRO A 253 11.17 -2.62 -4.17
N PHE A 254 11.37 -2.74 -5.49
CA PHE A 254 10.97 -3.88 -6.31
C PHE A 254 12.18 -4.51 -7.02
N GLY A 255 13.40 -4.14 -6.62
CA GLY A 255 14.65 -4.65 -7.19
C GLY A 255 15.13 -5.95 -6.53
N PRO A 256 16.29 -6.48 -6.95
CA PRO A 256 16.85 -7.73 -6.44
C PRO A 256 17.21 -7.68 -4.94
N ASP A 257 17.57 -6.49 -4.43
CA ASP A 257 17.90 -6.29 -3.01
C ASP A 257 16.68 -5.88 -2.15
N SER A 258 15.45 -6.02 -2.66
CA SER A 258 14.24 -5.57 -1.95
C SER A 258 13.70 -6.59 -0.95
N VAL A 259 12.90 -6.15 0.02
CA VAL A 259 12.11 -7.09 0.86
C VAL A 259 11.27 -8.04 0.00
N LEU A 260 10.70 -7.55 -1.11
CA LEU A 260 9.87 -8.37 -2.00
C LEU A 260 10.69 -9.47 -2.69
N ALA A 261 11.95 -9.21 -3.03
CA ALA A 261 12.86 -10.24 -3.55
C ALA A 261 13.14 -11.30 -2.50
N ARG A 262 13.46 -10.92 -1.27
CA ARG A 262 13.72 -11.86 -0.18
C ARG A 262 12.47 -12.67 0.23
N LEU A 263 11.29 -12.06 0.18
CA LEU A 263 10.01 -12.77 0.37
C LEU A 263 9.76 -13.78 -0.77
N HIS A 264 10.13 -13.44 -2.00
CA HIS A 264 10.06 -14.36 -3.13
C HIS A 264 11.05 -15.52 -2.98
N GLU A 265 12.31 -15.26 -2.64
CA GLU A 265 13.35 -16.25 -2.40
C GLU A 265 12.99 -17.20 -1.24
N ALA A 266 12.43 -16.67 -0.16
CA ALA A 266 11.90 -17.46 0.96
C ALA A 266 10.61 -18.22 0.61
N ASN A 267 10.10 -18.08 -0.62
CA ASN A 267 8.81 -18.61 -1.06
C ASN A 267 7.69 -18.36 -0.05
N ALA A 268 7.62 -17.12 0.44
CA ALA A 268 6.68 -16.71 1.48
C ALA A 268 5.24 -17.02 1.07
N LEU A 269 4.40 -17.35 2.06
CA LEU A 269 2.96 -17.42 1.85
C LEU A 269 2.38 -16.01 1.86
N THR A 270 1.91 -15.54 0.71
CA THR A 270 1.18 -14.28 0.61
C THR A 270 -0.28 -14.50 1.03
N LEU A 271 -0.76 -13.68 1.96
CA LEU A 271 -2.13 -13.66 2.45
C LEU A 271 -2.80 -12.33 2.14
N LEU A 272 -3.77 -12.36 1.22
CA LEU A 272 -4.67 -11.26 0.94
C LEU A 272 -5.91 -11.39 1.85
N LEU A 273 -5.82 -10.77 3.04
CA LEU A 273 -6.85 -10.83 4.08
C LEU A 273 -7.93 -9.78 3.81
N GLY A 274 -8.94 -10.12 3.01
CA GLY A 274 -9.95 -9.17 2.52
C GLY A 274 -9.43 -8.19 1.45
N ALA A 275 -8.12 -8.18 1.21
CA ALA A 275 -7.50 -7.49 0.09
C ALA A 275 -7.72 -8.25 -1.23
N GLN A 276 -7.49 -7.58 -2.35
CA GLN A 276 -7.68 -8.12 -3.69
C GLN A 276 -6.34 -8.20 -4.43
N PHE A 277 -6.28 -9.02 -5.49
CA PHE A 277 -5.08 -9.11 -6.34
C PHE A 277 -4.64 -7.75 -6.85
N ARG A 278 -5.57 -6.85 -7.21
CA ARG A 278 -5.27 -5.49 -7.67
C ARG A 278 -4.35 -4.68 -6.74
N THR A 279 -4.38 -4.96 -5.44
CA THR A 279 -3.51 -4.29 -4.45
C THR A 279 -2.26 -5.10 -4.11
N CYS A 280 -2.04 -6.24 -4.77
CA CYS A 280 -0.98 -7.17 -4.42
C CYS A 280 0.38 -6.69 -4.91
N THR A 281 1.30 -6.42 -3.98
CA THR A 281 2.62 -5.88 -4.32
C THR A 281 3.56 -6.93 -4.90
N ALA A 282 3.28 -8.23 -4.68
CA ALA A 282 4.01 -9.33 -5.32
C ALA A 282 3.82 -9.35 -6.85
N PHE A 283 2.68 -8.86 -7.35
CA PHE A 283 2.45 -8.69 -8.79
C PHE A 283 3.34 -7.57 -9.33
N VAL A 284 3.40 -6.43 -8.64
CA VAL A 284 4.26 -5.29 -9.04
C VAL A 284 5.75 -5.67 -9.00
N TYR A 285 6.16 -6.48 -8.02
CA TYR A 285 7.49 -7.07 -8.00
C TYR A 285 7.75 -7.94 -9.23
N SER A 286 6.80 -8.82 -9.58
CA SER A 286 6.92 -9.68 -10.76
C SER A 286 6.94 -8.88 -12.08
N GLU A 287 6.13 -7.82 -12.19
CA GLU A 287 6.20 -6.86 -13.31
C GLU A 287 7.62 -6.27 -13.43
N ARG A 288 8.22 -5.84 -12.31
CA ARG A 288 9.57 -5.23 -12.32
C ARG A 288 10.67 -6.21 -12.72
N VAL A 289 10.60 -7.44 -12.21
CA VAL A 289 11.61 -8.49 -12.46
C VAL A 289 11.53 -9.00 -13.89
N HIS A 290 10.32 -9.20 -14.41
CA HIS A 290 10.10 -9.66 -15.79
C HIS A 290 10.10 -8.52 -16.82
N GLY A 291 10.44 -7.30 -16.40
CA GLY A 291 10.65 -6.18 -17.31
C GLY A 291 9.37 -5.66 -17.99
N ALA A 292 8.25 -5.56 -17.27
CA ALA A 292 7.04 -4.99 -17.83
C ALA A 292 7.31 -3.58 -18.43
N PRO A 293 7.11 -3.37 -19.74
CA PRO A 293 7.66 -2.21 -20.47
C PRO A 293 6.86 -0.93 -20.28
N TYR A 294 5.73 -1.00 -19.57
CA TYR A 294 4.81 0.12 -19.34
C TYR A 294 5.01 0.80 -17.97
N ARG A 295 6.07 0.45 -17.25
CA ARG A 295 6.49 1.07 -15.99
C ARG A 295 7.98 1.39 -16.04
N PHE A 296 8.42 2.35 -15.22
CA PHE A 296 9.82 2.76 -15.14
C PHE A 296 10.23 3.12 -13.72
N ASP A 297 11.54 3.03 -13.43
CA ASP A 297 12.09 3.49 -12.16
C ASP A 297 12.30 5.00 -12.18
N LYS A 298 11.69 5.69 -11.22
CA LYS A 298 11.85 7.13 -11.00
C LYS A 298 12.60 7.39 -9.71
N ALA A 299 13.71 8.14 -9.80
CA ALA A 299 14.51 8.54 -8.66
C ALA A 299 13.90 9.74 -7.90
N PHE A 300 13.99 9.69 -6.58
CA PHE A 300 13.67 10.77 -5.66
C PHE A 300 14.82 10.95 -4.67
N ALA A 301 15.52 12.08 -4.76
CA ALA A 301 16.63 12.41 -3.89
C ALA A 301 16.12 12.82 -2.49
N GLY A 302 16.80 12.35 -1.44
CA GLY A 302 16.48 12.77 -0.08
C GLY A 302 17.17 11.94 1.00
N ALA A 303 16.66 12.06 2.22
CA ALA A 303 17.15 11.35 3.40
C ALA A 303 16.06 10.50 4.04
N VAL A 304 16.42 9.29 4.47
CA VAL A 304 15.60 8.46 5.33
C VAL A 304 16.33 8.14 6.63
N THR A 305 15.66 8.32 7.76
CA THR A 305 16.18 7.93 9.08
C THR A 305 15.61 6.56 9.46
N GLY A 306 16.50 5.59 9.69
CA GLY A 306 16.16 4.25 10.16
C GLY A 306 15.65 4.22 11.60
N LEU A 307 15.22 3.05 12.07
CA LEU A 307 14.75 2.89 13.46
C LEU A 307 15.87 3.06 14.48
N ASP A 308 17.10 2.74 14.10
CA ASP A 308 18.34 2.94 14.87
C ASP A 308 18.79 4.41 14.94
N GLY A 309 18.14 5.30 14.18
CA GLY A 309 18.51 6.71 14.05
C GLY A 309 19.56 6.99 12.98
N THR A 310 20.05 5.97 12.26
CA THR A 310 20.99 6.15 11.15
C THR A 310 20.30 6.87 10.01
N VAL A 311 20.98 7.88 9.45
CA VAL A 311 20.47 8.68 8.32
C VAL A 311 21.10 8.17 7.03
N HIS A 312 20.26 7.75 6.08
CA HIS A 312 20.69 7.31 4.77
C HIS A 312 20.28 8.35 3.72
N GLN A 313 21.27 9.00 3.13
CA GLN A 313 21.09 9.95 2.03
C GLN A 313 21.23 9.25 0.68
N GLY A 314 20.52 9.76 -0.33
CA GLY A 314 20.69 9.36 -1.72
C GLY A 314 19.39 9.36 -2.51
N ASP A 315 19.43 8.69 -3.66
CA ASP A 315 18.28 8.50 -4.53
C ASP A 315 17.51 7.25 -4.12
N PHE A 316 16.20 7.40 -3.89
CA PHE A 316 15.26 6.31 -3.66
C PHE A 316 14.32 6.18 -4.83
N TYR A 317 14.09 4.97 -5.30
CA TYR A 317 13.37 4.74 -6.54
C TYR A 317 11.92 4.31 -6.30
N HIS A 318 11.03 4.72 -7.19
CA HIS A 318 9.69 4.16 -7.31
C HIS A 318 9.53 3.57 -8.71
N TYR A 319 9.07 2.31 -8.78
CA TYR A 319 8.62 1.71 -10.03
C TYR A 319 7.21 2.21 -10.40
N CYS A 320 7.18 3.28 -11.19
CA CYS A 320 6.01 4.09 -11.49
C CYS A 320 5.25 3.59 -12.71
N LEU A 321 3.93 3.78 -12.69
CA LEU A 321 3.18 3.95 -13.93
C LEU A 321 3.36 5.40 -14.42
N PRO A 322 3.48 5.64 -15.74
CA PRO A 322 3.49 6.98 -16.29
C PRO A 322 2.23 7.76 -15.91
N ARG A 323 2.39 9.09 -15.75
CA ARG A 323 1.25 10.00 -15.55
C ARG A 323 0.80 10.69 -16.83
N SER A 324 1.65 10.71 -17.85
CA SER A 324 1.39 11.32 -19.15
C SER A 324 0.40 10.52 -20.01
N ILE A 325 0.21 9.23 -19.71
CA ILE A 325 -0.75 8.36 -20.39
C ILE A 325 -1.64 7.64 -19.36
N SER A 326 -2.85 7.26 -19.77
CA SER A 326 -3.75 6.48 -18.93
C SER A 326 -3.50 4.99 -19.15
N LEU A 327 -2.87 4.35 -18.17
CA LEU A 327 -2.76 2.89 -18.12
C LEU A 327 -3.69 2.34 -17.04
N GLN A 328 -4.36 1.23 -17.35
CA GLN A 328 -5.24 0.55 -16.42
C GLN A 328 -4.67 -0.83 -16.12
N PRO A 329 -3.92 -0.99 -15.01
CA PRO A 329 -3.51 -2.30 -14.52
C PRO A 329 -4.74 -3.14 -14.21
N ASP A 330 -4.77 -4.35 -14.77
CA ASP A 330 -5.84 -5.30 -14.59
C ASP A 330 -5.28 -6.68 -14.34
N TYR A 331 -5.41 -7.13 -13.11
CA TYR A 331 -4.94 -8.43 -12.67
C TYR A 331 -6.07 -9.47 -12.63
N SER A 332 -7.27 -9.15 -13.14
CA SER A 332 -8.43 -10.04 -13.09
C SER A 332 -8.22 -11.31 -13.90
N ARG A 333 -7.62 -11.21 -15.09
CA ARG A 333 -7.26 -12.36 -15.94
C ARG A 333 -6.30 -13.30 -15.21
N ALA A 334 -5.20 -12.76 -14.71
CA ALA A 334 -4.21 -13.51 -13.93
C ALA A 334 -4.85 -14.16 -12.69
N ALA A 335 -5.65 -13.39 -11.95
CA ALA A 335 -6.34 -13.87 -10.76
C ALA A 335 -7.29 -15.04 -11.07
N ALA A 336 -8.03 -14.99 -12.17
CA ALA A 336 -8.94 -16.06 -12.55
C ALA A 336 -8.18 -17.35 -12.90
N GLN A 337 -7.08 -17.25 -13.65
CA GLN A 337 -6.26 -18.40 -14.03
C GLN A 337 -5.55 -19.03 -12.83
N LEU A 338 -4.93 -18.22 -11.96
CA LEU A 338 -4.28 -18.69 -10.72
C LEU A 338 -5.26 -19.37 -9.76
N LEU A 339 -6.54 -18.95 -9.74
CA LEU A 339 -7.57 -19.61 -8.93
C LEU A 339 -8.06 -20.91 -9.58
N ALA A 340 -8.14 -20.94 -10.92
CA ALA A 340 -8.61 -22.10 -11.67
C ALA A 340 -7.60 -23.25 -11.64
N ASP A 341 -6.30 -22.96 -11.68
CA ASP A 341 -5.23 -23.97 -11.62
C ASP A 341 -4.80 -24.34 -10.19
N GLY A 342 -5.31 -23.61 -9.18
CA GLY A 342 -5.05 -23.85 -7.76
C GLY A 342 -3.71 -23.31 -7.26
N THR A 343 -2.94 -22.58 -8.08
CA THR A 343 -1.71 -21.86 -7.68
C THR A 343 -2.02 -20.81 -6.62
N ALA A 344 -3.17 -20.16 -6.73
CA ALA A 344 -3.80 -19.40 -5.67
C ALA A 344 -5.10 -20.07 -5.23
N ARG A 345 -5.44 -19.91 -3.95
CA ARG A 345 -6.70 -20.42 -3.40
C ARG A 345 -7.43 -19.31 -2.68
N ARG A 346 -8.75 -19.45 -2.59
CA ARG A 346 -9.63 -18.47 -1.98
C ARG A 346 -10.62 -19.16 -1.04
N ILE A 347 -10.68 -18.68 0.19
CA ILE A 347 -11.64 -19.11 1.21
C ILE A 347 -12.60 -17.96 1.47
N LYS A 348 -13.90 -18.25 1.51
CA LYS A 348 -14.91 -17.25 1.87
C LYS A 348 -14.77 -16.87 3.34
N ALA A 349 -14.80 -15.57 3.64
CA ALA A 349 -14.58 -15.07 5.00
C ALA A 349 -15.46 -13.86 5.28
N GLY A 350 -16.49 -14.06 6.12
CA GLY A 350 -17.50 -13.03 6.40
C GLY A 350 -18.20 -12.56 5.12
N LEU A 351 -18.15 -11.25 4.85
CA LEU A 351 -18.68 -10.65 3.62
C LEU A 351 -17.68 -10.67 2.45
N GLY A 352 -16.41 -10.99 2.72
CA GLY A 352 -15.33 -10.99 1.75
C GLY A 352 -14.72 -12.37 1.56
N ALA A 353 -13.42 -12.37 1.30
CA ALA A 353 -12.65 -13.59 1.14
C ALA A 353 -11.20 -13.39 1.58
N VAL A 354 -10.56 -14.50 1.90
CA VAL A 354 -9.13 -14.60 2.09
C VAL A 354 -8.55 -15.33 0.89
N THR A 355 -7.64 -14.68 0.17
CA THR A 355 -6.91 -15.30 -0.94
C THR A 355 -5.47 -15.52 -0.52
N PHE A 356 -4.89 -16.67 -0.84
CA PHE A 356 -3.52 -16.98 -0.50
C PHE A 356 -2.82 -17.76 -1.59
N PHE A 357 -1.49 -17.62 -1.64
CA PHE A 357 -0.61 -18.29 -2.58
C PHE A 357 0.84 -18.20 -2.10
N ARG A 358 1.70 -19.06 -2.63
CA ARG A 358 3.16 -18.98 -2.41
C ARG A 358 3.79 -18.05 -3.47
N CYS A 359 4.77 -17.24 -3.07
CA CYS A 359 5.36 -16.23 -3.95
C CYS A 359 5.98 -16.82 -5.23
N ALA A 360 6.78 -17.89 -5.13
CA ALA A 360 7.54 -18.40 -6.28
C ALA A 360 6.66 -18.98 -7.41
N PRO A 361 5.63 -19.81 -7.14
CA PRO A 361 4.72 -20.28 -8.19
C PRO A 361 3.99 -19.15 -8.93
N VAL A 362 3.48 -18.14 -8.20
CA VAL A 362 2.81 -16.99 -8.81
C VAL A 362 3.79 -16.15 -9.62
N HIS A 363 4.99 -15.92 -9.10
CA HIS A 363 6.04 -15.19 -9.82
C HIS A 363 6.42 -15.89 -11.14
N ALA A 364 6.57 -17.22 -11.12
CA ALA A 364 6.86 -18.03 -12.30
C ALA A 364 5.71 -18.01 -13.31
N PHE A 365 4.45 -18.09 -12.83
CA PHE A 365 3.27 -17.94 -13.68
C PHE A 365 3.28 -16.58 -14.39
N LEU A 366 3.41 -15.49 -13.63
CA LEU A 366 3.42 -14.14 -14.21
C LEU A 366 4.57 -13.92 -15.20
N GLY A 367 5.73 -14.53 -14.96
CA GLY A 367 6.85 -14.48 -15.89
C GLY A 367 6.55 -15.12 -17.24
N ARG A 368 5.91 -16.29 -17.25
CA ARG A 368 5.49 -16.93 -18.50
C ARG A 368 4.47 -16.09 -19.25
N GLU A 369 3.47 -15.57 -18.55
CA GLU A 369 2.43 -14.77 -19.19
C GLU A 369 2.96 -13.43 -19.72
N LEU A 370 3.84 -12.75 -18.99
CA LEU A 370 4.47 -11.50 -19.43
C LEU A 370 5.46 -11.72 -20.58
N ALA A 371 6.15 -12.86 -20.63
CA ALA A 371 7.01 -13.22 -21.74
C ALA A 371 6.22 -13.49 -23.03
N ALA A 372 5.00 -14.05 -22.91
CA ALA A 372 4.11 -14.30 -24.04
C ALA A 372 3.36 -13.04 -24.50
N ASP A 373 2.93 -12.21 -23.55
CA ASP A 373 2.19 -10.96 -23.77
C ASP A 373 2.71 -9.87 -22.81
N PRO A 374 3.55 -8.92 -23.26
CA PRO A 374 4.09 -7.89 -22.39
C PRO A 374 3.02 -6.93 -21.84
N TRP A 375 1.80 -6.98 -22.36
CA TRP A 375 0.65 -6.19 -21.91
C TRP A 375 -0.25 -6.99 -20.96
N TYR A 376 0.19 -8.16 -20.52
CA TYR A 376 -0.71 -9.17 -19.97
C TYR A 376 -1.51 -8.70 -18.74
N LEU A 377 -0.92 -7.80 -17.96
CA LEU A 377 -1.47 -7.23 -16.73
C LEU A 377 -2.11 -5.84 -16.91
N LEU A 378 -2.41 -5.45 -18.15
CA LEU A 378 -3.19 -4.26 -18.49
C LEU A 378 -4.57 -4.67 -19.03
N SER A 379 -5.57 -3.79 -18.87
CA SER A 379 -6.89 -4.01 -19.47
C SER A 379 -6.88 -4.03 -21.00
N ALA A 380 -5.91 -3.33 -21.61
CA ALA A 380 -5.67 -3.30 -23.05
C ALA A 380 -4.21 -2.89 -23.33
N PRO A 381 -3.64 -3.29 -24.47
CA PRO A 381 -2.37 -2.74 -24.94
C PRO A 381 -2.44 -1.22 -25.04
N PRO A 382 -1.37 -0.50 -24.65
CA PRO A 382 -1.36 0.95 -24.71
C PRO A 382 -1.15 1.45 -26.15
N GLU A 383 -1.75 2.58 -26.49
CA GLU A 383 -1.52 3.26 -27.77
C GLU A 383 -0.10 3.85 -27.85
N MET A 384 0.42 4.32 -26.70
CA MET A 384 1.74 4.93 -26.55
C MET A 384 2.41 4.41 -25.30
N LEU A 385 3.74 4.35 -25.31
CA LEU A 385 4.57 4.01 -24.16
C LEU A 385 5.35 5.23 -23.69
N VAL A 386 5.82 5.16 -22.45
CA VAL A 386 6.61 6.23 -21.83
C VAL A 386 7.94 5.66 -21.41
N THR A 387 9.00 6.23 -21.95
CA THR A 387 10.35 6.04 -21.43
C THR A 387 10.67 7.17 -20.46
N TYR A 388 11.49 6.88 -19.47
CA TYR A 388 11.95 7.88 -18.50
C TYR A 388 13.47 7.92 -18.48
N ALA A 389 14.02 9.06 -18.89
CA ALA A 389 15.47 9.29 -18.88
C ALA A 389 15.76 10.72 -18.41
N ASN A 390 16.77 10.88 -17.55
CA ASN A 390 17.26 12.18 -17.08
C ASN A 390 16.17 13.13 -16.55
N GLY A 391 15.15 12.58 -15.88
CA GLY A 391 14.06 13.39 -15.33
C GLY A 391 12.89 13.64 -16.28
N VAL A 392 12.98 13.20 -17.54
CA VAL A 392 12.02 13.51 -18.61
C VAL A 392 11.27 12.24 -19.03
N GLU A 393 9.95 12.35 -19.12
CA GLU A 393 9.09 11.34 -19.76
C GLU A 393 9.05 11.61 -21.28
N THR A 394 9.35 10.60 -22.09
CA THR A 394 9.28 10.66 -23.56
C THR A 394 8.31 9.62 -24.07
N LEU A 395 7.35 10.07 -24.89
CA LEU A 395 6.38 9.21 -25.56
C LEU A 395 7.04 8.46 -26.71
N VAL A 396 6.75 7.16 -26.81
CA VAL A 396 7.33 6.23 -27.79
C VAL A 396 6.22 5.32 -28.30
N GLU A 397 6.21 4.97 -29.58
CA GLU A 397 5.22 4.04 -30.11
C GLU A 397 5.51 2.59 -29.67
N PRO A 398 4.48 1.77 -29.38
CA PRO A 398 4.68 0.37 -28.95
C PRO A 398 5.48 -0.49 -29.94
N GLY A 399 5.33 -0.22 -31.24
CA GLY A 399 6.05 -0.92 -32.30
C GLY A 399 7.58 -0.73 -32.22
N GLU A 400 8.04 0.44 -31.78
CA GLU A 400 9.47 0.74 -31.62
C GLU A 400 10.08 -0.04 -30.46
N LEU A 401 9.31 -0.27 -29.39
CA LEU A 401 9.74 -1.08 -28.26
C LEU A 401 9.82 -2.57 -28.61
N SER A 402 8.98 -3.08 -29.51
CA SER A 402 9.04 -4.49 -29.95
C SER A 402 10.40 -4.93 -30.51
N SER A 403 11.20 -3.99 -31.03
CA SER A 403 12.56 -4.26 -31.52
C SER A 403 13.61 -4.40 -30.40
N ARG A 404 13.35 -3.82 -29.22
CA ARG A 404 14.23 -3.88 -28.03
C ARG A 404 13.93 -5.05 -27.10
N TRP A 405 12.76 -5.67 -27.25
CA TRP A 405 12.25 -6.75 -26.38
C TRP A 405 12.16 -8.11 -27.09
N ARG A 406 12.53 -8.19 -28.37
CA ARG A 406 12.69 -9.46 -29.11
C ARG A 406 14.09 -10.04 -28.98
#